data_AF-A0A3B9JBB4-F1
#
_entry.id   AF-A0A3B9JBB4-F1
#
_cell.length_a   1.000
_cell.length_b   1.000
_cell.length_c   1.000
_cell.angle_alpha   90.00
_cell.angle_beta   90.00
_cell.angle_gamma   90.00
#
_symmetry.space_group_name_H-M   'P 1'
#
loop_
_entity.id
_entity.type
_entity.pdbx_description
1 polymer ?
#
loop_
_entity_poly.entity_id
_entity_poly.type
_entity_poly.pdbx_seq_one_letter_code
_entity_poly.pdbx_strand_id
1 'polypeptide(L)'
;MLSNSHLTRADYDNYLVYLYFGADPDLNSCINRAYRDFNRTLHGFGNLKNSAETYHQAVESLKDSLDELKNISASQISTESFDDWHKTTCNQLTSLFKHQGHHLFIGQAQKWVNMTMKYIFTLGEERIAGFGAAYACCHVPLDNILLKQLGKFGFPLLNRAWSRLDCYDEYLEKQNWIRQKFSIAPMDVEFLLWLGKEIEPGNIRHNF
;
A
#
# COMPACT_ATOMS: atom_id res chain seq x y z
N MET A 1 -22.02 28.53 11.34
CA MET A 1 -22.04 27.43 12.33
C MET A 1 -23.44 26.84 12.34
N LEU A 2 -23.58 25.52 12.16
CA LEU A 2 -24.86 24.84 12.33
C LEU A 2 -25.20 24.88 13.83
N SER A 3 -26.15 25.73 14.23
CA SER A 3 -26.35 26.16 15.61
C SER A 3 -26.95 25.10 16.55
N ASN A 4 -27.32 23.92 16.03
CA ASN A 4 -27.96 22.84 16.80
C ASN A 4 -27.20 21.50 16.71
N SER A 5 -25.96 21.47 16.20
CA SER A 5 -25.18 20.23 16.13
C SER A 5 -24.36 20.00 17.39
N HIS A 6 -24.45 18.80 17.96
CA HIS A 6 -23.56 18.32 19.02
C HIS A 6 -22.34 17.55 18.48
N LEU A 7 -22.25 17.35 17.16
CA LEU A 7 -21.15 16.62 16.52
C LEU A 7 -19.94 17.52 16.28
N THR A 8 -18.77 16.99 16.59
CA THR A 8 -17.45 17.57 16.37
C THR A 8 -16.88 17.15 15.01
N ARG A 9 -15.77 17.77 14.57
CA ARG A 9 -15.04 17.32 13.37
C ARG A 9 -14.58 15.86 13.51
N ALA A 10 -14.13 15.47 14.70
CA ALA A 10 -13.68 14.11 14.99
C ALA A 10 -14.81 13.08 14.84
N ASP A 11 -16.06 13.41 15.19
CA ASP A 11 -17.20 12.50 14.99
C ASP A 11 -17.44 12.19 13.52
N TYR A 12 -17.32 13.20 12.65
CA TYR A 12 -17.43 12.99 11.20
C TYR A 12 -16.25 12.19 10.63
N ASP A 13 -15.04 12.39 11.13
CA ASP A 13 -13.87 11.61 10.72
C ASP A 13 -14.00 10.15 11.16
N ASN A 14 -14.45 9.91 12.39
CA ASN A 14 -14.75 8.57 12.91
C ASN A 14 -15.87 7.89 12.12
N TYR A 15 -16.89 8.63 11.69
CA TYR A 15 -17.93 8.11 10.80
C TYR A 15 -17.38 7.69 9.42
N LEU A 16 -16.47 8.48 8.83
CA LEU A 16 -15.82 8.10 7.58
C LEU A 16 -14.96 6.85 7.75
N VAL A 17 -14.22 6.75 8.85
CA VAL A 17 -13.46 5.53 9.20
C VAL A 17 -14.41 4.33 9.35
N TYR A 18 -15.53 4.51 10.06
CA TYR A 18 -16.56 3.47 10.22
C TYR A 18 -17.08 2.97 8.87
N LEU A 19 -17.41 3.87 7.95
CA LEU A 19 -17.91 3.50 6.63
C LEU A 19 -16.88 2.72 5.80
N TYR A 20 -15.60 3.06 5.96
CA TYR A 20 -14.55 2.54 5.11
C TYR A 20 -13.92 1.24 5.64
N PHE A 21 -13.80 1.12 6.97
CA PHE A 21 -13.09 0.04 7.67
C PHE A 21 -13.95 -0.73 8.68
N GLY A 22 -15.11 -0.20 9.10
CA GLY A 22 -15.97 -0.81 10.11
C GLY A 22 -15.83 -0.19 11.51
N ALA A 23 -16.58 -0.72 12.47
CA ALA A 23 -16.73 -0.13 13.80
C ALA A 23 -15.44 -0.07 14.61
N ASP A 24 -14.66 -1.15 14.57
CA ASP A 24 -13.42 -1.31 15.31
C ASP A 24 -12.35 -1.79 14.32
N PRO A 25 -11.72 -0.85 13.58
CA PRO A 25 -10.81 -1.22 12.51
C PRO A 25 -9.50 -1.76 13.08
N ASP A 26 -9.12 -2.91 12.57
CA ASP A 26 -7.90 -3.64 12.92
C ASP A 26 -7.01 -3.85 11.68
N LEU A 27 -5.92 -4.60 11.85
CA LEU A 27 -5.01 -4.92 10.75
C LEU A 27 -5.72 -5.66 9.60
N ASN A 28 -6.64 -6.57 9.94
CA ASN A 28 -7.47 -7.27 8.96
C ASN A 28 -8.35 -6.30 8.17
N SER A 29 -8.87 -5.26 8.80
CA SER A 29 -9.66 -4.22 8.15
C SER A 29 -8.84 -3.49 7.07
N CYS A 30 -7.57 -3.18 7.34
CA CYS A 30 -6.64 -2.62 6.35
C CYS A 30 -6.37 -3.60 5.19
N ILE A 31 -6.03 -4.85 5.51
CA ILE A 31 -5.71 -5.90 4.52
C ILE A 31 -6.91 -6.15 3.59
N ASN A 32 -8.10 -6.34 4.17
CA ASN A 32 -9.34 -6.62 3.46
C ASN A 32 -9.74 -5.44 2.58
N ARG A 33 -9.55 -4.21 3.08
CA ARG A 33 -9.84 -3.00 2.30
C ARG A 33 -8.90 -2.87 1.11
N ALA A 34 -7.59 -3.04 1.32
CA ALA A 34 -6.59 -3.03 0.28
C ALA A 34 -6.85 -4.08 -0.81
N TYR A 35 -7.29 -5.28 -0.44
CA TYR A 35 -7.70 -6.32 -1.41
C TYR A 35 -8.80 -5.84 -2.35
N ARG A 36 -9.83 -5.17 -1.82
CA ARG A 36 -10.95 -4.64 -2.62
C ARG A 36 -10.51 -3.61 -3.66
N ASP A 37 -9.39 -2.92 -3.46
CA ASP A 37 -8.90 -1.89 -4.39
C ASP A 37 -8.24 -2.48 -5.65
N PHE A 38 -7.92 -3.78 -5.66
CA PHE A 38 -7.31 -4.44 -6.81
C PHE A 38 -7.97 -5.75 -7.23
N ASN A 39 -8.84 -6.36 -6.42
CA ASN A 39 -9.45 -7.66 -6.71
C ASN A 39 -10.14 -7.75 -8.08
N ARG A 40 -10.65 -6.63 -8.60
CA ARG A 40 -11.23 -6.52 -9.95
C ARG A 40 -10.26 -6.87 -11.08
N THR A 41 -8.96 -6.91 -10.79
CA THR A 41 -7.90 -7.31 -11.73
C THR A 41 -7.59 -8.81 -11.66
N LEU A 42 -8.10 -9.54 -10.66
CA LEU A 42 -7.95 -10.99 -10.47
C LEU A 42 -8.98 -11.76 -11.32
N HIS A 43 -8.94 -11.56 -12.63
CA HIS A 43 -9.90 -12.17 -13.55
C HIS A 43 -9.90 -13.69 -13.44
N GLY A 44 -11.07 -14.27 -13.22
CA GLY A 44 -11.24 -15.73 -13.08
C GLY A 44 -10.93 -16.29 -11.70
N PHE A 45 -10.31 -15.53 -10.78
CA PHE A 45 -10.01 -16.02 -9.42
C PHE A 45 -11.27 -16.44 -8.67
N GLY A 46 -12.32 -15.61 -8.69
CA GLY A 46 -13.57 -15.90 -8.00
C GLY A 46 -14.33 -17.13 -8.50
N ASN A 47 -13.94 -17.69 -9.65
CA ASN A 47 -14.54 -18.90 -10.21
C ASN A 47 -13.84 -20.19 -9.72
N LEU A 48 -12.69 -20.06 -9.06
CA LEU A 48 -11.97 -21.21 -8.50
C LEU A 48 -12.68 -21.73 -7.25
N LYS A 49 -12.81 -23.05 -7.12
CA LYS A 49 -13.48 -23.70 -5.97
C LYS A 49 -12.80 -23.37 -4.63
N ASN A 50 -11.48 -23.20 -4.65
CA ASN A 50 -10.62 -22.88 -3.52
C ASN A 50 -10.36 -21.37 -3.37
N SER A 51 -11.08 -20.49 -4.09
CA SER A 51 -10.82 -19.04 -4.08
C SER A 51 -10.96 -18.41 -2.68
N ALA A 52 -12.00 -18.80 -1.92
CA ALA A 52 -12.20 -18.31 -0.56
C ALA A 52 -11.10 -18.78 0.40
N GLU A 53 -10.69 -20.04 0.30
CA GLU A 53 -9.59 -20.60 1.10
C GLU A 53 -8.25 -19.94 0.75
N THR A 54 -7.96 -19.78 -0.54
CA THR A 54 -6.76 -19.10 -1.05
C THR A 54 -6.70 -17.66 -0.54
N TYR A 55 -7.82 -16.95 -0.59
CA TYR A 55 -7.93 -15.60 -0.06
C TYR A 55 -7.64 -15.56 1.44
N HIS A 56 -8.25 -16.45 2.22
CA HIS A 56 -8.03 -16.52 3.67
C HIS A 56 -6.56 -16.82 4.01
N GLN A 57 -5.95 -17.81 3.36
CA GLN A 57 -4.53 -18.14 3.54
C GLN A 57 -3.62 -16.95 3.20
N ALA A 58 -3.95 -16.20 2.15
CA ALA A 58 -3.19 -15.02 1.76
C ALA A 58 -3.34 -13.84 2.75
N VAL A 59 -4.54 -13.65 3.31
CA VAL A 59 -4.77 -12.66 4.39
C VAL A 59 -3.92 -13.00 5.61
N GLU A 60 -3.95 -14.25 6.07
CA GLU A 60 -3.15 -14.67 7.22
C GLU A 60 -1.64 -14.56 6.93
N SER A 61 -1.18 -14.99 5.76
CA SER A 61 0.23 -14.85 5.37
C SER A 61 0.71 -13.40 5.32
N LEU A 62 -0.13 -12.46 4.85
CA LEU A 62 0.19 -11.04 4.86
C LEU A 62 0.17 -10.46 6.28
N LYS A 63 -0.77 -10.90 7.12
CA LYS A 63 -0.84 -10.50 8.52
C LYS A 63 0.41 -10.94 9.28
N ASP A 64 0.85 -12.19 9.12
CA ASP A 64 2.08 -12.71 9.73
C ASP A 64 3.30 -11.88 9.29
N SER A 65 3.41 -11.58 7.99
CA SER A 65 4.47 -10.69 7.46
C SER A 65 4.45 -9.30 8.10
N LEU A 66 3.26 -8.73 8.35
CA LEU A 66 3.11 -7.41 8.96
C LEU A 66 3.44 -7.44 10.46
N ASP A 67 3.09 -8.52 11.16
CA ASP A 67 3.48 -8.73 12.55
C ASP A 67 5.00 -8.91 12.68
N GLU A 68 5.65 -9.59 11.74
CA GLU A 68 7.12 -9.63 11.65
C GLU A 68 7.71 -8.22 11.49
N LEU A 69 7.22 -7.45 10.53
CA LEU A 69 7.67 -6.06 10.30
C LEU A 69 7.50 -5.19 11.55
N LYS A 70 6.35 -5.29 12.22
CA LYS A 70 6.03 -4.54 13.45
C LYS A 70 6.99 -4.87 14.61
N ASN A 71 7.54 -6.09 14.63
CA ASN A 71 8.45 -6.54 15.67
C ASN A 71 9.94 -6.25 15.35
N ILE A 72 10.26 -5.73 14.15
CA ILE A 72 11.62 -5.27 13.85
C ILE A 72 11.91 -4.01 14.68
N SER A 73 13.08 -3.98 15.34
CA SER A 73 13.52 -2.79 16.07
C SER A 73 13.58 -1.59 15.14
N ALA A 74 13.13 -0.41 15.60
CA ALA A 74 13.20 0.82 14.82
C ALA A 74 14.63 1.14 14.32
N SER A 75 15.67 0.74 15.07
CA SER A 75 17.07 0.91 14.66
C SER A 75 17.53 -0.03 13.54
N GLN A 76 16.75 -1.06 13.21
CA GLN A 76 17.04 -2.07 12.19
C GLN A 76 16.21 -1.88 10.91
N ILE A 77 15.21 -0.99 10.95
CA ILE A 77 14.43 -0.65 9.76
C ILE A 77 15.22 0.35 8.93
N SER A 78 15.61 -0.09 7.73
CA SER A 78 16.24 0.71 6.69
C SER A 78 15.46 0.55 5.39
N THR A 79 15.81 1.32 4.37
CA THR A 79 15.25 1.12 3.03
C THR A 79 15.59 -0.27 2.50
N GLU A 80 16.81 -0.77 2.70
CA GLU A 80 17.18 -2.11 2.25
C GLU A 80 16.38 -3.20 3.00
N SER A 81 16.29 -3.14 4.33
CA SER A 81 15.56 -4.17 5.08
C SER A 81 14.06 -4.15 4.80
N PHE A 82 13.47 -2.97 4.54
CA PHE A 82 12.08 -2.87 4.09
C PHE A 82 11.89 -3.43 2.67
N ASP A 83 12.82 -3.15 1.75
CA ASP A 83 12.75 -3.65 0.37
C ASP A 83 12.83 -5.20 0.33
N ASP A 84 13.67 -5.79 1.17
CA ASP A 84 13.81 -7.24 1.34
C ASP A 84 12.56 -7.88 1.95
N TRP A 85 12.03 -7.27 3.02
CA TRP A 85 10.75 -7.69 3.61
C TRP A 85 9.63 -7.65 2.56
N HIS A 86 9.48 -6.52 1.89
CA HIS A 86 8.43 -6.32 0.89
C HIS A 86 8.56 -7.31 -0.28
N LYS A 87 9.78 -7.59 -0.74
CA LYS A 87 10.06 -8.60 -1.79
C LYS A 87 9.63 -9.99 -1.34
N THR A 88 10.00 -10.35 -0.12
CA THR A 88 9.65 -11.64 0.48
C THR A 88 8.14 -11.80 0.60
N THR A 89 7.44 -10.83 1.16
CA THR A 89 5.98 -10.84 1.29
C THR A 89 5.28 -10.93 -0.06
N CYS A 90 5.70 -10.16 -1.07
CA CYS A 90 5.13 -10.26 -2.42
C CYS A 90 5.35 -11.66 -3.04
N ASN A 91 6.55 -12.23 -2.89
CA ASN A 91 6.87 -13.55 -3.42
C ASN A 91 6.10 -14.67 -2.71
N GLN A 92 5.86 -14.56 -1.40
CA GLN A 92 5.02 -15.48 -0.64
C GLN A 92 3.58 -15.45 -1.15
N LEU A 93 2.98 -14.26 -1.30
CA LEU A 93 1.62 -14.10 -1.82
C LEU A 93 1.48 -14.67 -3.23
N THR A 94 2.41 -14.34 -4.13
CA THR A 94 2.36 -14.86 -5.51
C THR A 94 2.53 -16.37 -5.58
N SER A 95 3.40 -16.94 -4.75
CA SER A 95 3.59 -18.40 -4.65
C SER A 95 2.35 -19.11 -4.12
N LEU A 96 1.69 -18.55 -3.12
CA LEU A 96 0.45 -19.08 -2.54
C LEU A 96 -0.66 -19.18 -3.59
N PHE A 97 -0.92 -18.09 -4.32
CA PHE A 97 -1.92 -18.11 -5.39
C PHE A 97 -1.54 -19.11 -6.48
N LYS A 98 -0.26 -19.16 -6.87
CA LYS A 98 0.24 -20.09 -7.89
C LYS A 98 0.02 -21.55 -7.51
N HIS A 99 0.29 -21.92 -6.25
CA HIS A 99 0.01 -23.26 -5.72
C HIS A 99 -1.48 -23.61 -5.80
N GLN A 100 -2.35 -22.62 -5.62
CA GLN A 100 -3.80 -22.75 -5.68
C GLN A 100 -4.38 -22.66 -7.11
N GLY A 101 -3.52 -22.62 -8.14
CA GLY A 101 -3.93 -22.62 -9.54
C GLY A 101 -4.31 -21.25 -10.11
N HIS A 102 -3.95 -20.16 -9.43
CA HIS A 102 -4.15 -18.79 -9.92
C HIS A 102 -2.82 -18.03 -10.03
N HIS A 103 -2.66 -17.23 -11.07
CA HIS A 103 -1.47 -16.39 -11.18
C HIS A 103 -1.76 -15.00 -10.60
N LEU A 104 -1.18 -14.70 -9.44
CA LEU A 104 -1.11 -13.35 -8.89
C LEU A 104 0.17 -12.69 -9.39
N PHE A 105 0.04 -11.59 -10.14
CA PHE A 105 1.17 -10.82 -10.64
C PHE A 105 1.84 -10.02 -9.51
N ILE A 106 3.15 -9.77 -9.61
CA ILE A 106 3.87 -8.88 -8.67
C ILE A 106 3.19 -7.51 -8.53
N GLY A 107 2.72 -6.92 -9.63
CA GLY A 107 1.99 -5.64 -9.61
C GLY A 107 0.70 -5.67 -8.80
N GLN A 108 0.06 -6.82 -8.67
CA GLN A 108 -1.11 -7.03 -7.81
C GLN A 108 -0.68 -7.25 -6.36
N ALA A 109 0.31 -8.11 -6.12
CA ALA A 109 0.84 -8.38 -4.79
C ALA A 109 1.35 -7.11 -4.10
N GLN A 110 2.21 -6.32 -4.77
CA GLN A 110 2.71 -5.04 -4.23
C GLN A 110 1.55 -4.07 -3.97
N LYS A 111 0.46 -4.13 -4.74
CA LYS A 111 -0.67 -3.19 -4.56
C LYS A 111 -1.39 -3.53 -3.27
N TRP A 112 -1.55 -4.82 -2.98
CA TRP A 112 -2.12 -5.27 -1.73
C TRP A 112 -1.28 -4.81 -0.55
N VAL A 113 0.03 -5.06 -0.58
CA VAL A 113 0.95 -4.69 0.51
C VAL A 113 0.98 -3.18 0.71
N ASN A 114 1.20 -2.40 -0.36
CA ASN A 114 1.35 -0.95 -0.27
C ASN A 114 0.05 -0.25 0.16
N MET A 115 -1.10 -0.68 -0.36
CA MET A 115 -2.38 -0.14 0.08
C MET A 115 -2.68 -0.48 1.55
N THR A 116 -2.28 -1.67 2.01
CA THR A 116 -2.40 -2.04 3.42
C THR A 116 -1.58 -1.10 4.30
N MET A 117 -0.31 -0.85 3.96
CA MET A 117 0.55 0.11 4.67
C MET A 117 -0.04 1.52 4.67
N LYS A 118 -0.51 2.00 3.52
CA LYS A 118 -1.17 3.31 3.41
C LYS A 118 -2.37 3.41 4.36
N TYR A 119 -3.18 2.36 4.48
CA TYR A 119 -4.34 2.37 5.38
C TYR A 119 -3.97 2.28 6.85
N ILE A 120 -2.92 1.53 7.21
CA ILE A 120 -2.36 1.55 8.56
C ILE A 120 -2.03 2.98 8.98
N PHE A 121 -1.31 3.73 8.15
CA PHE A 121 -0.96 5.12 8.47
C PHE A 121 -2.13 6.10 8.36
N THR A 122 -3.12 5.83 7.50
CA THR A 122 -4.35 6.63 7.42
C THR A 122 -5.19 6.51 8.70
N LEU A 123 -5.24 5.32 9.30
CA LEU A 123 -5.94 5.08 10.57
C LEU A 123 -5.15 5.63 11.78
N GLY A 124 -3.83 5.73 11.66
CA GLY A 124 -2.95 6.31 12.66
C GLY A 124 -2.63 5.40 13.84
N GLU A 125 -1.60 5.79 14.60
CA GLU A 125 -1.06 5.00 15.73
C GLU A 125 -2.07 4.77 16.86
N GLU A 126 -3.10 5.63 17.00
CA GLU A 126 -4.15 5.43 18.01
C GLU A 126 -5.03 4.20 17.73
N ARG A 127 -5.16 3.81 16.45
CA ARG A 127 -5.98 2.65 16.02
C ARG A 127 -5.10 1.46 15.68
N ILE A 128 -4.06 1.67 14.88
CA ILE A 128 -3.14 0.62 14.44
C ILE A 128 -1.70 1.02 14.80
N ALA A 129 -1.25 0.59 15.97
CA ALA A 129 0.05 0.96 16.50
C ALA A 129 1.20 0.08 15.99
N GLY A 130 2.41 0.64 15.98
CA GLY A 130 3.68 -0.11 15.88
C GLY A 130 4.30 -0.15 14.48
N PHE A 131 3.84 0.69 13.55
CA PHE A 131 4.37 0.73 12.18
C PHE A 131 5.14 2.03 11.86
N GLY A 132 5.15 3.01 12.75
CA GLY A 132 5.78 4.32 12.53
C GLY A 132 7.23 4.25 12.03
N ALA A 133 8.03 3.29 12.51
CA ALA A 133 9.42 3.14 12.07
C ALA A 133 9.55 2.77 10.57
N ALA A 134 8.52 2.14 9.97
CA ALA A 134 8.51 1.78 8.56
C ALA A 134 8.04 2.92 7.64
N TYR A 135 7.42 3.99 8.17
CA TYR A 135 6.76 5.04 7.39
C TYR A 135 7.66 5.63 6.28
N ALA A 136 8.89 5.99 6.64
CA ALA A 136 9.84 6.62 5.72
C ALA A 136 10.39 5.65 4.64
N CYS A 137 10.30 4.34 4.86
CA CYS A 137 10.81 3.32 3.95
C CYS A 137 9.72 2.76 3.03
N CYS A 138 8.45 3.00 3.36
CA CYS A 138 7.32 2.42 2.66
C CYS A 138 7.34 2.69 1.16
N HIS A 139 6.97 1.67 0.40
CA HIS A 139 6.68 1.80 -1.00
C HIS A 139 5.35 2.52 -1.22
N VAL A 140 5.27 3.25 -2.33
CA VAL A 140 4.07 3.95 -2.73
C VAL A 140 3.14 3.02 -3.50
N PRO A 141 1.81 2.99 -3.22
CA PRO A 141 0.86 2.25 -4.04
C PRO A 141 0.71 2.90 -5.42
N LEU A 142 1.20 2.25 -6.47
CA LEU A 142 1.06 2.81 -7.81
C LEU A 142 -0.34 2.55 -8.38
N ASP A 143 -1.26 3.44 -8.06
CA ASP A 143 -2.61 3.50 -8.64
C ASP A 143 -2.72 4.53 -9.77
N ASN A 144 -3.86 4.54 -10.46
CA ASN A 144 -4.05 5.45 -11.60
C ASN A 144 -4.06 6.94 -11.22
N ILE A 145 -4.45 7.28 -9.98
CA ILE A 145 -4.48 8.67 -9.52
C ILE A 145 -3.04 9.14 -9.33
N LEU A 146 -2.25 8.36 -8.58
CA LEU A 146 -0.86 8.67 -8.33
C LEU A 146 -0.04 8.66 -9.63
N LEU A 147 -0.17 7.64 -10.47
CA LEU A 147 0.57 7.54 -11.74
C LEU A 147 0.32 8.76 -12.63
N LYS A 148 -0.91 9.29 -12.64
CA LYS A 148 -1.25 10.53 -13.36
C LYS A 148 -0.51 11.74 -12.78
N GLN A 149 -0.39 11.85 -11.45
CA GLN A 149 0.34 12.95 -10.81
C GLN A 149 1.85 12.82 -11.02
N LEU A 150 2.40 11.63 -10.83
CA LEU A 150 3.82 11.33 -11.06
C LEU A 150 4.23 11.58 -12.52
N GLY A 151 3.34 11.37 -13.48
CA GLY A 151 3.58 11.72 -14.89
C GLY A 151 3.98 13.18 -15.11
N LYS A 152 3.51 14.12 -14.28
CA LYS A 152 3.90 15.55 -14.32
C LYS A 152 5.37 15.78 -13.97
N PHE A 153 5.97 14.83 -13.26
CA PHE A 153 7.36 14.86 -12.80
C PHE A 153 8.29 14.03 -13.70
N GLY A 154 7.79 13.50 -14.82
CA GLY A 154 8.56 12.67 -15.74
C GLY A 154 8.65 11.20 -15.32
N PHE A 155 7.67 10.69 -14.56
CA PHE A 155 7.65 9.29 -14.18
C PHE A 155 7.68 8.37 -15.41
N PRO A 156 8.59 7.37 -15.46
CA PRO A 156 8.76 6.54 -16.64
C PRO A 156 7.49 5.76 -16.99
N LEU A 157 7.10 5.79 -18.26
CA LEU A 157 5.96 5.02 -18.74
C LEU A 157 6.19 3.52 -18.55
N LEU A 158 5.11 2.83 -18.22
CA LEU A 158 5.09 1.37 -18.13
C LEU A 158 4.80 0.79 -19.51
N ASN A 159 5.54 -0.26 -19.89
CA ASN A 159 5.31 -0.98 -21.15
C ASN A 159 4.00 -1.81 -21.15
N ARG A 160 3.37 -1.98 -19.97
CA ARG A 160 2.17 -2.77 -19.75
C ARG A 160 1.34 -2.19 -18.60
N ALA A 161 0.11 -2.67 -18.45
CA ALA A 161 -0.71 -2.34 -17.29
C ALA A 161 0.02 -2.73 -16.00
N TRP A 162 0.05 -1.82 -15.03
CA TRP A 162 0.77 -2.02 -13.76
C TRP A 162 0.38 -3.32 -13.04
N SER A 163 -0.91 -3.67 -13.03
CA SER A 163 -1.41 -4.91 -12.44
C SER A 163 -0.94 -6.20 -13.15
N ARG A 164 -0.22 -6.08 -14.28
CA ARG A 164 0.37 -7.20 -15.05
C ARG A 164 1.90 -7.21 -15.00
N LEU A 165 2.50 -6.37 -14.16
CA LEU A 165 3.93 -6.40 -13.91
C LEU A 165 4.27 -7.66 -13.12
N ASP A 166 5.23 -8.45 -13.60
CA ASP A 166 5.60 -9.74 -12.97
C ASP A 166 7.07 -9.83 -12.57
N CYS A 167 7.85 -8.77 -12.84
CA CYS A 167 9.23 -8.65 -12.42
C CYS A 167 9.31 -7.73 -11.20
N TYR A 168 9.78 -8.24 -10.06
CA TYR A 168 9.95 -7.43 -8.85
C TYR A 168 11.01 -6.34 -9.01
N ASP A 169 12.08 -6.62 -9.74
CA ASP A 169 13.16 -5.63 -9.90
C ASP A 169 12.70 -4.47 -10.80
N GLU A 170 11.92 -4.74 -11.87
CA GLU A 170 11.26 -3.69 -12.68
C GLU A 170 10.26 -2.87 -11.84
N TYR A 171 9.60 -3.49 -10.86
CA TYR A 171 8.77 -2.80 -9.86
C TYR A 171 9.62 -1.88 -8.97
N LEU A 172 10.70 -2.42 -8.39
CA LEU A 172 11.54 -1.72 -7.43
C LEU A 172 12.25 -0.52 -8.06
N GLU A 173 12.65 -0.62 -9.33
CA GLU A 173 13.17 0.52 -10.11
C GLU A 173 12.23 1.72 -10.09
N LYS A 174 10.90 1.51 -10.11
CA LYS A 174 9.92 2.60 -10.03
C LYS A 174 9.85 3.23 -8.65
N GLN A 175 9.96 2.43 -7.59
CA GLN A 175 10.02 2.94 -6.22
C GLN A 175 11.31 3.73 -5.99
N ASN A 176 12.44 3.23 -6.51
CA ASN A 176 13.72 3.93 -6.47
C ASN A 176 13.68 5.24 -7.25
N TRP A 177 13.01 5.28 -8.41
CA TRP A 177 12.79 6.54 -9.11
C TRP A 177 12.05 7.56 -8.23
N ILE A 178 11.01 7.15 -7.48
CA ILE A 178 10.28 8.06 -6.58
C ILE A 178 11.21 8.57 -5.47
N ARG A 179 11.97 7.67 -4.83
CA ARG A 179 12.96 8.01 -3.77
C ARG A 179 14.07 8.93 -4.27
N GLN A 180 14.48 8.79 -5.53
CA GLN A 180 15.47 9.66 -6.15
C GLN A 180 14.85 11.01 -6.55
N LYS A 181 13.60 11.03 -7.01
CA LYS A 181 12.88 12.23 -7.43
C LYS A 181 12.55 13.16 -6.28
N PHE A 182 12.17 12.62 -5.13
CA PHE A 182 11.68 13.39 -3.99
C PHE A 182 12.60 13.22 -2.77
N SER A 183 12.86 14.29 -2.03
CA SER A 183 13.71 14.25 -0.81
C SER A 183 12.93 14.01 0.48
N ILE A 184 11.61 13.82 0.38
CA ILE A 184 10.70 13.49 1.49
C ILE A 184 10.36 12.00 1.48
N ALA A 185 9.73 11.51 2.54
CA ALA A 185 9.32 10.11 2.62
C ALA A 185 8.40 9.76 1.44
N PRO A 186 8.52 8.56 0.82
CA PRO A 186 7.64 8.19 -0.29
C PRO A 186 6.16 8.18 0.12
N MET A 187 5.86 7.85 1.38
CA MET A 187 4.49 7.93 1.91
C MET A 187 3.97 9.38 1.98
N ASP A 188 4.82 10.38 2.23
CA ASP A 188 4.42 11.79 2.14
C ASP A 188 4.12 12.18 0.69
N VAL A 189 4.95 11.73 -0.27
CA VAL A 189 4.70 11.92 -1.71
C VAL A 189 3.34 11.35 -2.08
N GLU A 190 3.03 10.14 -1.62
CA GLU A 190 1.74 9.48 -1.85
C GLU A 190 0.57 10.34 -1.35
N PHE A 191 0.58 10.71 -0.07
CA PHE A 191 -0.53 11.47 0.51
C PHE A 191 -0.67 12.86 -0.11
N LEU A 192 0.43 13.57 -0.35
CA LEU A 192 0.39 14.90 -0.98
C LEU A 192 -0.18 14.83 -2.41
N LEU A 193 0.35 13.94 -3.24
CA LEU A 193 -0.09 13.83 -4.64
C LEU A 193 -1.53 13.29 -4.74
N TRP A 194 -1.92 12.34 -3.89
CA TRP A 194 -3.28 11.82 -3.86
C TRP A 194 -4.29 12.89 -3.44
N LEU A 195 -3.94 13.76 -2.49
CA LEU A 195 -4.74 14.93 -2.10
C LEU A 195 -4.70 16.08 -3.12
N GLY A 196 -3.95 15.94 -4.21
CA GLY A 196 -3.76 16.99 -5.21
C GLY A 196 -2.99 18.20 -4.69
N LYS A 197 -2.23 18.04 -3.60
CA LYS A 197 -1.35 19.07 -3.05
C LYS A 197 -0.06 19.14 -3.85
N GLU A 198 0.53 20.34 -3.88
CA GLU A 198 1.85 20.54 -4.47
C GLU A 198 2.93 20.00 -3.53
N ILE A 199 3.98 19.44 -4.12
CA ILE A 199 5.22 19.14 -3.42
C ILE A 199 6.09 20.38 -3.54
N GLU A 200 6.60 20.88 -2.41
CA GLU A 200 7.43 22.07 -2.39
C GLU A 200 8.64 21.92 -3.34
N PRO A 201 9.01 22.95 -4.11
CA PRO A 201 10.13 22.87 -5.06
C PRO A 201 11.44 22.37 -4.46
N GLY A 202 11.73 22.74 -3.21
CA GLY A 202 12.93 22.26 -2.49
C GLY A 202 12.94 20.75 -2.23
N ASN A 203 11.77 20.10 -2.28
CA ASN A 203 11.63 18.66 -2.10
C ASN A 203 11.67 17.86 -3.42
N ILE A 204 11.86 18.52 -4.57
CA ILE A 204 11.92 17.91 -5.89
C ILE A 204 13.35 18.01 -6.43
N ARG A 205 13.95 16.86 -6.72
CA ARG A 205 15.27 16.77 -7.35
C ARG A 205 15.12 16.84 -8.88
N HIS A 206 15.99 17.58 -9.54
CA HIS A 206 15.94 17.82 -10.99
C HIS A 206 16.97 17.01 -11.78
N ASN A 207 18.04 16.55 -11.14
CA ASN A 207 19.12 15.77 -11.76
C ASN A 207 19.41 14.54 -10.89
N PHE A 208 19.14 13.34 -11.42
CA PHE A 208 19.54 12.04 -10.86
C PHE A 208 19.48 10.98 -11.95
#